data_AF-A0A958MSS1-F1
#
_entry.id   AF-A0A958MSS1-F1
#
_cell.length_a   1.000
_cell.length_b   1.000
_cell.length_c   1.000
_cell.angle_alpha   90.00
_cell.angle_beta   90.00
_cell.angle_gamma   90.00
#
_symmetry.space_group_name_H-M   'P 1'
#
loop_
_entity.id
_entity.type
_entity.pdbx_description
1 polymer ?
#
loop_
_entity_poly.entity_id
_entity_poly.type
_entity_poly.pdbx_seq_one_letter_code
_entity_poly.pdbx_strand_id
1 'polypeptide(L)'
;MSSFQPVSADLFFSRQDTNDPRLGELVQAYSGSLSIQKDHTYVLGYPDDEGIHLNGGRPGAKEGPDRIRQFLYRMTPPFGSPPPSLWEVGNLPSSSSLEQRHAAAQKQAELILSQGGRVLSFGGGHDYGYPDGAAFLEIALAAEKRRPLVINFDAHLDVRSTEKG
;
A
#
# COMPACT_ATOMS: atom_id res chain seq x y z
N MET A 1 2.76 2.05 17.61
CA MET A 1 1.80 1.03 17.12
C MET A 1 1.29 1.51 15.77
N SER A 2 1.25 0.64 14.77
CA SER A 2 0.75 1.00 13.44
C SER A 2 -0.74 1.33 13.52
N SER A 3 -1.19 2.35 12.79
CA SER A 3 -2.61 2.71 12.67
C SER A 3 -3.41 1.73 11.80
N PHE A 4 -2.74 0.74 11.19
CA PHE A 4 -3.33 -0.24 10.31
C PHE A 4 -3.88 -1.44 11.09
N GLN A 5 -4.97 -1.99 10.58
CA GLN A 5 -5.61 -3.19 11.11
C GLN A 5 -5.26 -4.40 10.25
N PRO A 6 -4.92 -5.55 10.85
CA PRO A 6 -4.68 -6.79 10.10
C PRO A 6 -5.85 -7.13 9.17
N VAL A 7 -5.54 -7.64 7.98
CA VAL A 7 -6.55 -8.17 7.08
C VAL A 7 -7.03 -9.56 7.51
N SER A 8 -8.16 -10.02 6.96
CA SER A 8 -8.66 -11.37 7.22
C SER A 8 -7.64 -12.45 6.83
N ALA A 9 -7.51 -13.47 7.68
CA ALA A 9 -6.68 -14.64 7.42
C ALA A 9 -7.10 -15.39 6.13
N ASP A 10 -8.37 -15.31 5.74
CA ASP A 10 -8.92 -15.96 4.55
C ASP A 10 -8.35 -15.40 3.23
N LEU A 11 -7.72 -14.23 3.28
CA LEU A 11 -7.05 -13.64 2.10
C LEU A 11 -5.74 -14.36 1.77
N PHE A 12 -5.07 -14.96 2.76
CA PHE A 12 -3.79 -15.66 2.60
C PHE A 12 -4.01 -17.05 1.99
N PHE A 13 -4.30 -17.07 0.70
CA PHE A 13 -4.58 -18.31 -0.02
C PHE A 13 -3.40 -19.29 0.01
N SER A 14 -3.70 -20.54 0.38
CA SER A 14 -2.78 -21.67 0.33
C SER A 14 -3.38 -22.78 -0.52
N ARG A 15 -2.55 -23.36 -1.40
CA ARG A 15 -2.91 -24.57 -2.16
C ARG A 15 -2.51 -25.84 -1.40
N GLN A 16 -1.61 -25.72 -0.41
CA GLN A 16 -1.03 -26.84 0.34
C GLN A 16 -0.29 -27.85 -0.56
N ASP A 17 0.24 -27.36 -1.69
CA ASP A 17 1.06 -28.14 -2.61
C ASP A 17 2.47 -27.54 -2.67
N THR A 18 3.45 -28.28 -2.15
CA THR A 18 4.86 -27.83 -2.09
C THR A 18 5.47 -27.59 -3.47
N ASN A 19 4.90 -28.17 -4.54
CA ASN A 19 5.38 -27.99 -5.91
C ASN A 19 4.69 -26.84 -6.65
N ASP A 20 3.64 -26.25 -6.06
CA ASP A 20 2.87 -25.15 -6.65
C ASP A 20 2.60 -24.07 -5.58
N PRO A 21 3.66 -23.43 -5.05
CA PRO A 21 3.52 -22.44 -3.99
C PRO A 21 2.71 -21.24 -4.48
N ARG A 22 2.00 -20.60 -3.55
CA ARG A 22 1.16 -19.43 -3.81
C ARG A 22 1.68 -18.23 -3.03
N LEU A 23 1.51 -17.03 -3.57
CA LEU A 23 1.97 -15.81 -2.88
C LEU A 23 1.36 -15.68 -1.48
N GLY A 24 0.11 -16.14 -1.27
CA GLY A 24 -0.53 -16.15 0.05
C GLY A 24 0.18 -17.01 1.10
N GLU A 25 0.96 -18.02 0.70
CA GLU A 25 1.79 -18.84 1.59
C GLU A 25 3.13 -18.18 1.94
N LEU A 26 3.53 -17.15 1.18
CA LEU A 26 4.83 -16.50 1.28
C LEU A 26 4.75 -15.11 1.92
N VAL A 27 3.59 -14.45 1.84
CA VAL A 27 3.35 -13.15 2.47
C VAL A 27 3.28 -13.33 3.98
N GLN A 28 4.03 -12.51 4.71
CA GLN A 28 4.08 -12.56 6.17
C GLN A 28 3.20 -11.46 6.75
N ALA A 29 2.33 -11.80 7.70
CA ALA A 29 1.59 -10.79 8.45
C ALA A 29 2.58 -9.95 9.27
N TYR A 30 2.57 -8.64 9.05
CA TYR A 30 3.41 -7.71 9.78
C TYR A 30 2.73 -7.34 11.10
N SER A 31 3.35 -7.73 12.21
CA SER A 31 3.04 -7.15 13.51
C SER A 31 3.93 -5.93 13.71
N GLY A 32 3.35 -4.77 14.02
CA GLY A 32 4.06 -3.49 14.21
C GLY A 32 5.14 -3.47 15.30
N SER A 33 5.45 -4.62 15.90
CA SER A 33 6.58 -4.90 16.79
C SER A 33 7.84 -5.41 16.07
N LEU A 34 7.73 -5.86 14.81
CA LEU A 34 8.85 -6.36 14.02
C LEU A 34 9.61 -5.20 13.38
N SER A 35 10.94 -5.22 13.50
CA SER A 35 11.81 -4.23 12.87
C SER A 35 11.70 -4.29 11.35
N ILE A 36 11.50 -3.14 10.70
CA ILE A 36 11.45 -3.07 9.24
C ILE A 36 12.81 -3.45 8.68
N GLN A 37 12.81 -4.29 7.65
CA GLN A 37 14.02 -4.78 7.01
C GLN A 37 14.21 -4.07 5.68
N LYS A 38 15.48 -3.79 5.38
CA LYS A 38 15.88 -3.24 4.09
C LYS A 38 15.50 -4.19 2.96
N ASP A 39 15.08 -3.65 1.83
CA ASP A 39 14.72 -4.38 0.60
C ASP A 39 13.50 -5.31 0.70
N HIS A 40 12.83 -5.38 1.86
CA HIS A 40 11.52 -6.00 1.99
C HIS A 40 10.41 -5.05 1.52
N THR A 41 9.33 -5.61 0.97
CA THR A 41 8.17 -4.86 0.51
C THR A 41 7.02 -5.01 1.50
N TYR A 42 6.45 -3.88 1.91
CA TYR A 42 5.38 -3.78 2.87
C TYR A 42 4.10 -3.35 2.18
N VAL A 43 3.06 -4.15 2.32
CA VAL A 43 1.76 -3.97 1.69
C VAL A 43 0.85 -3.16 2.61
N LEU A 44 0.38 -2.01 2.11
CA LEU A 44 -0.58 -1.12 2.78
C LEU A 44 -1.91 -1.18 2.02
N GLY A 45 -3.05 -1.15 2.72
CA GLY A 45 -4.36 -1.03 2.08
C GLY A 45 -5.13 0.20 2.53
N TYR A 46 -5.82 0.86 1.60
CA TYR A 46 -6.58 2.08 1.83
C TYR A 46 -8.05 1.90 1.38
N PRO A 47 -8.90 1.22 2.16
CA PRO A 47 -10.30 0.96 1.79
C PRO A 47 -11.16 2.23 1.91
N ASP A 48 -11.05 3.13 0.93
CA ASP A 48 -11.64 4.46 0.98
C ASP A 48 -12.15 4.99 -0.38
N ASP A 49 -13.30 5.66 -0.34
CA ASP A 49 -13.95 6.29 -1.49
C ASP A 49 -14.16 7.81 -1.30
N GLU A 50 -13.74 8.41 -0.17
CA GLU A 50 -14.07 9.81 0.13
C GLU A 50 -13.50 10.78 -0.92
N GLY A 51 -12.23 10.63 -1.31
CA GLY A 51 -11.62 11.43 -2.39
C GLY A 51 -12.29 11.24 -3.76
N ILE A 52 -12.84 10.06 -4.04
CA ILE A 52 -13.64 9.80 -5.25
C ILE A 52 -14.97 10.55 -5.17
N HIS A 53 -15.64 10.50 -4.02
CA HIS A 53 -16.91 11.19 -3.81
C HIS A 53 -16.78 12.70 -3.95
N LEU A 54 -15.74 13.29 -3.33
CA LEU A 54 -15.43 14.73 -3.44
C LEU A 54 -15.16 15.15 -4.89
N ASN A 55 -14.56 14.26 -5.68
CA ASN A 55 -14.31 14.46 -7.11
C ASN A 55 -15.51 14.13 -8.03
N GLY A 56 -16.69 13.84 -7.47
CA GLY A 56 -17.89 13.51 -8.24
C GLY A 56 -17.84 12.15 -8.96
N GLY A 57 -16.93 11.27 -8.54
CA GLY A 57 -16.79 9.92 -9.07
C GLY A 57 -17.82 8.95 -8.48
N ARG A 58 -17.78 7.71 -8.96
CA ARG A 58 -18.63 6.62 -8.46
C ARG A 58 -17.90 5.84 -7.37
N PRO A 59 -18.45 5.72 -6.14
CA PRO A 59 -17.86 4.90 -5.08
C PRO A 59 -17.72 3.42 -5.47
N GLY A 60 -16.80 2.72 -4.81
CA GLY A 60 -16.55 1.29 -4.99
C GLY A 60 -15.07 0.90 -4.92
N ALA A 61 -14.16 1.86 -5.00
CA ALA A 61 -12.72 1.61 -4.90
C ALA A 61 -12.31 1.16 -3.50
N LYS A 62 -13.07 1.51 -2.45
CA LYS A 62 -12.84 1.00 -1.08
C LYS A 62 -12.81 -0.53 -0.97
N GLU A 63 -13.42 -1.26 -1.92
CA GLU A 63 -13.41 -2.72 -1.99
C GLU A 63 -12.13 -3.27 -2.66
N GLY A 64 -11.41 -2.40 -3.37
CA GLY A 64 -10.21 -2.68 -4.13
C GLY A 64 -9.11 -3.39 -3.33
N PRO A 65 -8.71 -2.92 -2.13
CA PRO A 65 -7.59 -3.50 -1.41
C PRO A 65 -7.74 -5.00 -1.16
N ASP A 66 -8.90 -5.41 -0.63
CA ASP A 66 -9.15 -6.82 -0.34
C ASP A 66 -9.40 -7.63 -1.61
N ARG A 67 -10.04 -7.03 -2.64
CA ARG A 67 -10.25 -7.72 -3.92
C ARG A 67 -8.93 -7.98 -4.66
N ILE A 68 -7.99 -7.03 -4.60
CA ILE A 68 -6.64 -7.21 -5.15
C ILE A 68 -5.94 -8.35 -4.42
N ARG A 69 -5.95 -8.36 -3.07
CA ARG A 69 -5.35 -9.45 -2.26
C ARG A 69 -5.91 -10.81 -2.61
N GLN A 70 -7.23 -10.94 -2.77
CA GLN A 70 -7.90 -12.19 -3.14
C GLN A 70 -7.34 -12.81 -4.43
N PHE A 71 -6.94 -11.99 -5.40
CA PHE A 71 -6.35 -12.49 -6.65
C PHE A 71 -4.84 -12.61 -6.57
N LEU A 72 -4.15 -11.59 -6.05
CA LEU A 72 -2.70 -11.55 -5.96
C LEU A 72 -2.17 -12.72 -5.14
N TYR A 73 -2.76 -13.02 -3.98
CA TYR A 73 -2.28 -14.08 -3.10
C TYR A 73 -2.56 -15.49 -3.64
N ARG A 74 -3.36 -15.61 -4.71
CA ARG A 74 -3.54 -16.85 -5.47
C ARG A 74 -2.52 -17.03 -6.60
N MET A 75 -1.74 -16.00 -6.94
CA MET A 75 -0.76 -16.09 -8.00
C MET A 75 0.44 -16.96 -7.59
N THR A 76 1.07 -17.58 -8.57
CA THR A 76 2.31 -18.36 -8.38
C THR A 76 3.50 -17.38 -8.32
N PRO A 77 4.44 -17.53 -7.38
CA PRO A 77 5.64 -16.69 -7.32
C PRO A 77 6.50 -16.87 -8.58
N PRO A 78 7.40 -15.92 -8.88
CA PRO A 78 8.27 -16.00 -10.05
C PRO A 78 9.15 -17.26 -10.03
N PHE A 79 9.27 -17.92 -11.18
CA PHE A 79 10.15 -19.07 -11.36
C PHE A 79 11.61 -18.61 -11.60
N GLY A 80 12.58 -19.28 -10.97
CA GLY A 80 14.01 -19.03 -11.20
C GLY A 80 14.60 -17.84 -10.44
N SER A 81 13.83 -17.14 -9.60
CA SER A 81 14.30 -16.11 -8.67
C SER A 81 13.72 -16.35 -7.27
N PRO A 82 14.40 -15.92 -6.20
CA PRO A 82 13.79 -15.92 -4.87
C PRO A 82 12.45 -15.17 -4.89
N PRO A 83 11.43 -15.66 -4.18
CA PRO A 83 10.17 -14.93 -4.07
C PRO A 83 10.39 -13.58 -3.39
N PRO A 84 9.56 -12.57 -3.71
CA PRO A 84 9.66 -11.27 -3.04
C PRO A 84 9.33 -11.42 -1.55
N SER A 85 10.13 -10.77 -0.68
CA SER A 85 9.82 -10.65 0.74
C SER A 85 8.67 -9.67 0.95
N LEU A 86 7.43 -10.20 0.96
CA LEU A 86 6.20 -9.42 1.13
C LEU A 86 5.70 -9.47 2.57
N TRP A 87 5.37 -8.31 3.12
CA TRP A 87 4.88 -8.13 4.48
C TRP A 87 3.53 -7.41 4.46
N GLU A 88 2.46 -8.09 4.87
CA GLU A 88 1.12 -7.51 4.93
C GLU A 88 0.95 -6.67 6.20
N VAL A 89 0.86 -5.36 6.06
CA VAL A 89 0.66 -4.43 7.19
C VAL A 89 -0.82 -4.30 7.55
N GLY A 90 -1.71 -4.48 6.57
CA GLY A 90 -3.16 -4.41 6.79
C GLY A 90 -3.84 -3.26 6.06
N ASN A 91 -5.01 -2.89 6.56
CA ASN A 91 -5.83 -1.80 6.04
C ASN A 91 -5.83 -0.61 7.01
N LEU A 92 -5.73 0.61 6.47
CA LEU A 92 -5.94 1.83 7.24
C LEU A 92 -7.45 2.02 7.50
N PRO A 93 -7.89 2.17 8.75
CA PRO A 93 -9.30 2.38 9.07
C PRO A 93 -9.85 3.67 8.49
N SER A 94 -11.08 3.63 7.99
CA SER A 94 -11.78 4.78 7.41
C SER A 94 -12.53 5.65 8.44
N SER A 95 -12.20 5.53 9.74
CA SER A 95 -12.99 6.12 10.83
C SER A 95 -12.62 7.57 11.19
N SER A 96 -11.56 8.11 10.61
CA SER A 96 -11.06 9.48 10.82
C SER A 96 -11.27 10.33 9.56
N SER A 97 -11.04 11.65 9.65
CA SER A 97 -11.16 12.53 8.48
C SER A 97 -10.18 12.12 7.37
N LEU A 98 -10.46 12.50 6.12
CA LEU A 98 -9.57 12.24 4.99
C LEU A 98 -8.14 12.72 5.25
N GLU A 99 -7.98 13.92 5.79
CA GLU A 99 -6.66 14.51 6.10
C GLU A 99 -5.92 13.70 7.17
N GLN A 100 -6.64 13.23 8.20
CA GLN A 100 -6.06 12.39 9.23
C GLN A 100 -5.63 11.02 8.67
N ARG A 101 -6.38 10.49 7.70
CA ARG A 101 -6.03 9.23 7.02
C ARG A 101 -4.83 9.40 6.11
N HIS A 102 -4.77 10.46 5.32
CA HIS A 102 -3.59 10.79 4.50
C HIS A 102 -2.36 10.97 5.38
N ALA A 103 -2.46 11.70 6.49
CA ALA A 103 -1.35 11.87 7.43
C ALA A 103 -0.89 10.53 8.04
N ALA A 104 -1.83 9.64 8.38
CA ALA A 104 -1.51 8.31 8.89
C ALA A 104 -0.84 7.41 7.83
N ALA A 105 -1.33 7.46 6.59
CA ALA A 105 -0.74 6.74 5.45
C ALA A 105 0.69 7.22 5.17
N GLN A 106 0.90 8.54 5.06
CA GLN A 106 2.20 9.15 4.85
C GLN A 106 3.18 8.73 5.96
N LYS A 107 2.79 8.87 7.23
CA LYS A 107 3.64 8.50 8.37
C LYS A 107 4.04 7.02 8.35
N GLN A 108 3.12 6.13 7.96
CA GLN A 108 3.42 4.70 7.85
C GLN A 108 4.39 4.42 6.69
N ALA A 109 4.20 5.07 5.55
CA ALA A 109 5.10 4.96 4.39
C ALA A 109 6.49 5.51 4.71
N GLU A 110 6.61 6.67 5.36
CA GLU A 110 7.88 7.26 5.83
C GLU A 110 8.63 6.32 6.76
N LEU A 111 7.92 5.69 7.72
CA LEU A 111 8.51 4.71 8.63
C LEU A 111 9.14 3.54 7.87
N ILE A 112 8.45 3.02 6.84
CA ILE A 112 8.95 1.92 6.01
C ILE A 112 10.16 2.35 5.18
N LEU A 113 10.02 3.48 4.47
CA LEU A 113 11.03 3.97 3.55
C LEU A 113 12.31 4.42 4.26
N SER A 114 12.19 5.07 5.43
CA SER A 114 13.33 5.51 6.25
C SER A 114 14.20 4.35 6.76
N GLN A 115 13.63 3.15 6.88
CA GLN A 115 14.36 1.93 7.27
C GLN A 115 14.83 1.12 6.05
N GLY A 116 14.68 1.66 4.83
CA GLY A 116 15.10 1.01 3.60
C GLY A 116 14.14 -0.06 3.09
N GLY A 117 12.94 -0.17 3.68
CA GLY A 117 11.85 -0.97 3.13
C GLY A 117 11.24 -0.32 1.88
N ARG A 118 10.40 -1.08 1.19
CA ARG A 118 9.64 -0.63 0.02
C ARG A 118 8.15 -0.64 0.37
N VAL A 119 7.40 0.32 -0.18
CA VAL A 119 5.94 0.40 0.01
C VAL A 119 5.25 -0.08 -1.25
N LEU A 120 4.25 -0.94 -1.07
CA LEU A 120 3.26 -1.30 -2.08
C LEU A 120 1.89 -1.00 -1.48
N SER A 121 1.14 -0.06 -2.05
CA SER A 121 -0.19 0.27 -1.56
C SER A 121 -1.28 -0.26 -2.49
N PHE A 122 -2.38 -0.70 -1.90
CA PHE A 122 -3.63 -0.99 -2.60
C PHE A 122 -4.65 0.05 -2.16
N GLY A 123 -4.99 0.93 -3.07
CA GLY A 123 -5.92 2.01 -2.82
C GLY A 123 -7.37 1.59 -2.93
N GLY A 124 -8.21 2.49 -2.44
CA GLY A 124 -9.39 2.92 -3.17
C GLY A 124 -9.02 4.08 -4.09
N GLY A 125 -9.43 5.30 -3.75
CA GLY A 125 -9.20 6.48 -4.59
C GLY A 125 -7.73 6.81 -4.89
N HIS A 126 -7.51 7.51 -6.02
CA HIS A 126 -6.18 7.96 -6.46
C HIS A 126 -5.61 9.08 -5.57
N ASP A 127 -6.42 9.65 -4.67
CA ASP A 127 -6.00 10.60 -3.65
C ASP A 127 -4.93 10.02 -2.71
N TYR A 128 -4.87 8.69 -2.52
CA TYR A 128 -3.79 8.04 -1.76
C TYR A 128 -2.42 8.04 -2.48
N GLY A 129 -2.36 8.42 -3.75
CA GLY A 129 -1.10 8.74 -4.41
C GLY A 129 -0.38 9.93 -3.76
N TYR A 130 -1.13 10.86 -3.15
CA TYR A 130 -0.55 11.99 -2.40
C TYR A 130 0.28 11.56 -1.19
N PRO A 131 -0.26 10.85 -0.17
CA PRO A 131 0.52 10.46 1.01
C PRO A 131 1.70 9.53 0.68
N ASP A 132 1.54 8.60 -0.27
CA ASP A 132 2.64 7.71 -0.69
C ASP A 132 3.75 8.49 -1.41
N GLY A 133 3.38 9.40 -2.31
CA GLY A 133 4.31 10.26 -3.04
C GLY A 133 5.03 11.25 -2.11
N ALA A 134 4.30 11.86 -1.17
CA ALA A 134 4.86 12.77 -0.17
C ALA A 134 5.90 12.06 0.71
N ALA A 135 5.57 10.87 1.22
CA ALA A 135 6.51 10.05 1.99
C ALA A 135 7.78 9.69 1.18
N PHE A 136 7.61 9.30 -0.08
CA PHE A 136 8.72 9.01 -0.97
C PHE A 136 9.63 10.23 -1.19
N LEU A 137 9.04 11.39 -1.47
CA LEU A 137 9.78 12.63 -1.70
C LEU A 137 10.53 13.07 -0.45
N GLU A 138 9.90 13.03 0.72
CA GLU A 138 10.53 13.37 2.00
C GLU A 138 11.81 12.55 2.23
N ILE A 139 11.72 11.23 2.10
CA ILE A 139 12.86 10.33 2.30
C ILE A 139 13.91 10.46 1.18
N ALA A 140 13.48 10.63 -0.07
CA ALA A 140 14.40 10.71 -1.19
C ALA A 140 15.18 12.03 -1.24
N LEU A 141 14.54 13.15 -0.87
CA LEU A 141 15.15 14.49 -0.87
C LEU A 141 16.04 14.74 0.35
N ALA A 142 15.80 14.04 1.47
CA ALA A 142 16.68 14.07 2.63
C ALA A 142 18.09 13.50 2.32
N ALA A 143 18.22 12.66 1.30
CA ALA A 143 19.50 12.12 0.83
C ALA A 143 20.14 13.06 -0.21
N GLU A 144 21.36 13.51 0.05
CA GLU A 144 22.10 14.39 -0.87
C GLU A 144 22.17 13.81 -2.30
N LYS A 145 22.04 14.69 -3.30
CA LYS A 145 22.24 14.40 -4.74
C LYS A 145 21.24 13.42 -5.37
N ARG A 146 20.12 13.08 -4.72
CA ARG A 146 19.04 12.33 -5.38
C ARG A 146 18.14 13.23 -6.23
N ARG A 147 17.56 12.64 -7.27
CA ARG A 147 16.55 13.26 -8.16
C ARG A 147 15.34 12.31 -8.20
N PRO A 148 14.41 12.40 -7.23
CA PRO A 148 13.25 11.53 -7.21
C PRO A 148 12.42 11.73 -8.48
N LEU A 149 11.85 10.63 -8.98
CA LEU A 149 10.97 10.61 -10.15
C LEU A 149 9.66 9.96 -9.73
N VAL A 150 8.55 10.65 -9.99
CA VAL A 150 7.20 10.14 -9.83
C VAL A 150 6.60 9.99 -11.22
N ILE A 151 6.10 8.81 -11.54
CA ILE A 151 5.46 8.51 -12.83
C ILE A 151 4.01 8.13 -12.54
N ASN A 152 3.08 8.89 -13.10
CA ASN A 152 1.65 8.59 -13.04
C ASN A 152 1.19 7.91 -14.33
N PHE A 153 0.55 6.74 -14.21
CA PHE A 153 -0.09 6.04 -15.32
C PHE A 153 -1.61 6.16 -15.18
N ASP A 154 -2.15 7.29 -15.59
CA ASP A 154 -3.59 7.57 -15.55
C ASP A 154 -4.03 8.23 -16.87
N ALA A 155 -5.31 8.06 -17.21
CA ALA A 155 -5.94 8.78 -18.31
C ALA A 155 -6.12 10.28 -17.97
N HIS A 156 -6.12 10.64 -16.69
CA HIS A 156 -6.23 12.00 -16.17
C HIS A 156 -4.88 12.51 -15.66
N LEU A 157 -4.69 13.83 -15.70
CA LEU A 157 -3.46 14.45 -15.17
C LEU A 157 -3.45 14.55 -13.64
N ASP A 158 -4.62 14.58 -13.01
CA ASP A 158 -4.83 14.71 -11.56
C ASP A 158 -4.06 15.86 -10.88
N VAL A 159 -4.07 17.02 -11.52
CA VAL A 159 -3.48 18.29 -11.03
C VAL A 159 -4.56 19.36 -10.76
N ARG A 160 -5.72 18.94 -10.22
CA ARG A 160 -6.86 19.82 -9.95
C ARG A 160 -6.59 20.72 -8.73
N SER A 161 -7.33 21.83 -8.63
CA SER A 161 -7.32 22.67 -7.43
C SER A 161 -7.89 21.92 -6.23
N THR A 162 -7.28 22.12 -5.05
CA THR A 162 -7.68 21.53 -3.76
C THR A 162 -8.82 22.29 -3.07
N GLU A 163 -9.40 23.31 -3.71
CA GLU A 163 -10.46 24.14 -3.11
C GLU A 163 -11.79 23.38 -2.89
N LYS A 164 -11.97 22.22 -3.52
CA LYS A 164 -13.19 21.41 -3.44
C LYS A 164 -13.00 20.07 -2.71
N GLY A 165 -11.91 19.93 -1.97
CA GLY A 165 -11.41 18.67 -1.42
C GLY A 165 -10.01 18.41 -1.93
#